data_AF-A0A354V6B0-F1
#
_entry.id   AF-A0A354V6B0-F1
#
_cell.length_a   1.000
_cell.length_b   1.000
_cell.length_c   1.000
_cell.angle_alpha   90.00
_cell.angle_beta   90.00
_cell.angle_gamma   90.00
#
_symmetry.space_group_name_H-M   'P 1'
#
loop_
_entity.id
_entity.type
_entity.pdbx_description
1 polymer ?
#
loop_
_entity_poly.entity_id
_entity_poly.type
_entity_poly.pdbx_seq_one_letter_code
_entity_poly.pdbx_strand_id
1 'polypeptide(L)'
;MLLPSGYFSTSGNQVVDANGDPVRIASVGLHDHSTSTDIATMESIVAARFNTIRVSWDDATLPSDLTYIQQLSSVAAQAGLKIIIDHHFDATPSSANGFGAQQANGLWYDSGPGSNGSDGFGNTLGGTVTQAIFLNDWTKVAATYPSSSTATADPPAPDRKGPGRCATTW
;
A
#
# COMPACT_ATOMS: atom_id res chain seq x y z
N MET A 1 -12.48 -3.87 -17.53
CA MET A 1 -12.08 -5.29 -17.66
C MET A 1 -11.40 -5.64 -16.36
N LEU A 2 -11.89 -6.65 -15.65
CA LEU A 2 -11.30 -7.09 -14.38
C LEU A 2 -9.99 -7.83 -14.63
N LEU A 3 -9.13 -7.85 -13.61
CA LEU A 3 -7.83 -8.51 -13.70
C LEU A 3 -7.95 -10.02 -13.41
N PRO A 4 -7.09 -10.86 -14.01
CA PRO A 4 -7.07 -12.30 -13.71
C PRO A 4 -6.81 -12.62 -12.24
N SER A 5 -7.24 -13.81 -11.83
CA SER A 5 -6.92 -14.37 -10.52
C SER A 5 -5.43 -14.70 -10.40
N GLY A 6 -4.94 -14.82 -9.16
CA GLY A 6 -3.54 -15.11 -8.88
C GLY A 6 -2.66 -13.86 -8.82
N TYR A 7 -1.37 -14.10 -8.59
CA TYR A 7 -0.35 -13.06 -8.55
C TYR A 7 0.05 -12.62 -9.94
N PHE A 8 0.51 -11.38 -10.00
CA PHE A 8 1.17 -10.84 -11.18
C PHE A 8 2.67 -10.86 -11.00
N SER A 9 3.37 -10.84 -12.12
CA SER A 9 4.82 -10.66 -12.18
C SER A 9 5.15 -9.59 -13.20
N THR A 10 6.43 -9.26 -13.33
CA THR A 10 6.91 -8.32 -14.33
C THR A 10 7.66 -9.04 -15.44
N SER A 11 7.40 -8.67 -16.69
CA SER A 11 8.20 -9.07 -17.86
C SER A 11 8.69 -7.82 -18.57
N GLY A 12 9.97 -7.48 -18.36
CA GLY A 12 10.50 -6.19 -18.79
C GLY A 12 9.75 -5.02 -18.15
N ASN A 13 9.11 -4.19 -18.97
CA ASN A 13 8.30 -3.05 -18.55
C ASN A 13 6.79 -3.34 -18.47
N GLN A 14 6.39 -4.61 -18.52
CA GLN A 14 4.98 -5.02 -18.45
C GLN A 14 4.69 -5.75 -17.14
N VAL A 15 3.46 -5.57 -16.66
CA VAL A 15 2.85 -6.46 -15.66
C VAL A 15 2.16 -7.59 -16.42
N VAL A 16 2.40 -8.83 -16.02
CA VAL A 16 1.84 -10.02 -16.64
C VAL A 16 1.15 -10.90 -15.59
N ASP A 17 0.14 -11.65 -16.00
CA ASP A 17 -0.51 -12.64 -15.15
C ASP A 17 0.31 -13.94 -15.00
N ALA A 18 -0.25 -14.93 -14.31
CA ALA A 18 0.41 -16.21 -14.08
C ALA A 18 0.68 -17.03 -15.35
N ASN A 19 -0.03 -16.74 -16.46
CA ASN A 19 0.21 -17.37 -17.77
C ASN A 19 1.22 -16.58 -18.62
N GLY A 20 1.65 -15.41 -18.14
CA GLY A 20 2.53 -14.50 -18.88
C GLY A 20 1.77 -13.54 -19.80
N ASP A 21 0.44 -13.48 -19.72
CA ASP A 21 -0.35 -12.55 -20.52
C ASP A 21 -0.27 -11.14 -19.93
N PRO A 22 -0.01 -10.10 -20.74
CA PRO A 22 0.03 -8.72 -20.25
C PRO A 22 -1.31 -8.26 -19.66
N VAL A 23 -1.25 -7.63 -18.49
CA VAL A 23 -2.40 -7.02 -17.82
C VAL A 23 -2.22 -5.52 -17.67
N ARG A 24 -3.35 -4.80 -17.61
CA ARG A 24 -3.35 -3.34 -17.40
C ARG A 24 -4.10 -3.00 -16.12
N ILE A 25 -3.35 -2.50 -15.14
CA ILE A 25 -3.89 -1.95 -13.92
C ILE A 25 -4.53 -0.59 -14.23
N ALA A 26 -5.79 -0.43 -13.87
CA ALA A 26 -6.55 0.81 -13.91
C ALA A 26 -7.18 1.02 -12.53
N SER A 27 -6.59 1.93 -11.74
CA SER A 27 -6.86 2.04 -10.31
C SER A 27 -7.58 3.33 -9.93
N VAL A 28 -8.34 3.27 -8.83
CA VAL A 28 -8.81 4.44 -8.07
C VAL A 28 -8.10 4.50 -6.73
N GLY A 29 -7.75 5.71 -6.28
CA GLY A 29 -7.20 5.94 -4.95
C GLY A 29 -8.33 6.09 -3.93
N LEU A 30 -8.27 5.34 -2.85
CA LEU A 30 -9.03 5.55 -1.63
C LEU A 30 -8.06 5.99 -0.55
N HIS A 31 -8.16 7.27 -0.19
CA HIS A 31 -7.36 7.92 0.84
C HIS A 31 -8.28 8.23 2.04
N ASP A 32 -7.71 8.36 3.24
CA ASP A 32 -8.42 8.83 4.44
C ASP A 32 -9.57 7.92 4.96
N HIS A 33 -9.40 6.60 4.85
CA HIS A 33 -10.16 5.55 5.55
C HIS A 33 -11.66 5.85 5.80
N SER A 34 -12.46 5.98 4.73
CA SER A 34 -13.90 6.23 4.83
C SER A 34 -14.68 4.90 4.89
N THR A 35 -15.03 4.46 6.09
CA THR A 35 -15.30 3.03 6.32
C THR A 35 -16.64 2.49 5.79
N SER A 36 -17.69 3.29 5.58
CA SER A 36 -18.98 2.77 5.07
C SER A 36 -19.21 3.06 3.59
N THR A 37 -18.81 4.25 3.12
CA THR A 37 -19.09 4.69 1.75
C THR A 37 -18.17 3.98 0.77
N ASP A 38 -16.89 3.84 1.10
CA ASP A 38 -15.91 3.19 0.23
C ASP A 38 -16.35 1.75 -0.08
N ILE A 39 -16.71 1.00 0.96
CA ILE A 39 -17.15 -0.40 0.85
C ILE A 39 -18.39 -0.53 -0.06
N ALA A 40 -19.33 0.43 0.01
CA ALA A 40 -20.53 0.41 -0.81
C ALA A 40 -20.28 0.76 -2.29
N THR A 41 -19.09 1.26 -2.66
CA THR A 41 -18.81 1.78 -4.02
C THR A 41 -18.18 0.79 -4.99
N MET A 42 -17.87 -0.45 -4.58
CA MET A 42 -17.14 -1.42 -5.42
C MET A 42 -17.80 -1.65 -6.79
N GLU A 43 -19.13 -1.79 -6.83
CA GLU A 43 -19.86 -1.96 -8.10
C GLU A 43 -19.76 -0.73 -9.00
N SER A 44 -19.74 0.47 -8.40
CA SER A 44 -19.56 1.73 -9.14
C SER A 44 -18.16 1.85 -9.73
N ILE A 45 -17.14 1.40 -8.99
CA ILE A 45 -15.74 1.34 -9.47
C ILE A 45 -15.65 0.41 -10.70
N VAL A 46 -16.27 -0.77 -10.64
CA VAL A 46 -16.35 -1.72 -11.76
C VAL A 46 -17.13 -1.12 -12.94
N ALA A 47 -18.28 -0.48 -12.68
CA ALA A 47 -19.09 0.17 -13.71
C ALA A 47 -18.34 1.30 -14.43
N ALA A 48 -17.50 2.04 -13.69
CA ALA A 48 -16.59 3.05 -14.21
C ALA A 48 -15.35 2.45 -14.92
N ARG A 49 -15.26 1.12 -15.03
CA ARG A 49 -14.23 0.35 -15.75
C ARG A 49 -12.86 0.32 -15.08
N PHE A 50 -12.76 0.71 -13.82
CA PHE A 50 -11.57 0.43 -13.01
C PHE A 50 -11.55 -1.05 -12.59
N ASN A 51 -10.35 -1.55 -12.29
CA ASN A 51 -10.13 -2.95 -11.95
C ASN A 51 -9.29 -3.15 -10.69
N THR A 52 -8.81 -2.05 -10.11
CA THR A 52 -7.93 -2.04 -8.95
C THR A 52 -8.29 -0.88 -8.04
N ILE A 53 -8.02 -1.04 -6.75
CA ILE A 53 -8.09 0.01 -5.73
C ILE A 53 -6.69 0.18 -5.16
N ARG A 54 -6.24 1.42 -4.99
CA ARG A 54 -5.08 1.76 -4.16
C ARG A 54 -5.60 2.28 -2.83
N VAL A 55 -5.25 1.62 -1.73
CA VAL A 55 -5.69 1.98 -0.38
C VAL A 55 -4.49 2.28 0.49
N SER A 56 -4.54 3.41 1.20
CA SER A 56 -3.49 3.85 2.13
C SER A 56 -3.51 3.08 3.45
N TRP A 57 -2.38 3.07 4.16
CA TRP A 57 -2.24 2.81 5.59
C TRP A 57 -1.10 3.67 6.15
N ASP A 58 -1.13 3.92 7.46
CA ASP A 58 -0.09 4.68 8.16
C ASP A 58 0.46 3.91 9.37
N ASP A 59 1.75 4.06 9.72
CA ASP A 59 2.34 3.35 10.88
C ASP A 59 1.56 3.65 12.19
N ALA A 60 1.21 4.92 12.40
CA ALA A 60 0.51 5.37 13.61
C ALA A 60 -0.92 4.79 13.75
N THR A 61 -1.55 4.38 12.64
CA THR A 61 -2.93 3.86 12.61
C THR A 61 -3.01 2.43 12.09
N LEU A 62 -1.87 1.76 11.91
CA LEU A 62 -1.77 0.43 11.30
C LEU A 62 -2.81 -0.59 11.81
N PRO A 63 -3.08 -0.74 13.13
CA PRO A 63 -4.07 -1.72 13.59
C PRO A 63 -5.49 -1.48 13.05
N SER A 64 -5.95 -0.22 13.03
CA SER A 64 -7.26 0.12 12.46
C SER A 64 -7.26 0.02 10.94
N ASP A 65 -6.17 0.42 10.31
CA ASP A 65 -6.06 0.42 8.85
C ASP A 65 -6.04 -1.00 8.30
N LEU A 66 -5.32 -1.92 8.95
CA LEU A 66 -5.35 -3.34 8.59
C LEU A 66 -6.76 -3.93 8.71
N THR A 67 -7.49 -3.59 9.78
CA THR A 67 -8.88 -4.05 9.95
C THR A 67 -9.76 -3.55 8.80
N TYR A 68 -9.63 -2.28 8.42
CA TYR A 68 -10.35 -1.69 7.30
C TYR A 68 -9.96 -2.34 5.96
N ILE A 69 -8.66 -2.45 5.66
CA ILE A 69 -8.16 -3.01 4.41
C ILE A 69 -8.57 -4.49 4.28
N GLN A 70 -8.66 -5.24 5.37
CA GLN A 70 -9.15 -6.63 5.35
C GLN A 70 -10.61 -6.69 4.91
N GLN A 71 -11.44 -5.82 5.50
CA GLN A 71 -12.85 -5.73 5.14
C GLN A 71 -13.02 -5.28 3.69
N LEU A 72 -12.29 -4.24 3.27
CA LEU A 72 -12.25 -3.75 1.91
C LEU A 72 -11.81 -4.84 0.93
N SER A 73 -10.78 -5.62 1.27
CA SER A 73 -10.27 -6.74 0.47
C SER A 73 -11.34 -7.80 0.23
N SER A 74 -12.14 -8.12 1.25
CA SER A 74 -13.23 -9.08 1.13
C SER A 74 -14.29 -8.60 0.13
N VAL A 75 -14.72 -7.34 0.21
CA VAL A 75 -15.77 -6.80 -0.66
C VAL A 75 -15.25 -6.53 -2.07
N ALA A 76 -14.01 -6.03 -2.21
CA ALA A 76 -13.35 -5.87 -3.50
C ALA A 76 -13.20 -7.20 -4.23
N ALA A 77 -12.86 -8.28 -3.52
CA ALA A 77 -12.77 -9.63 -4.09
C ALA A 77 -14.12 -10.12 -4.64
N GLN A 78 -15.22 -9.86 -3.93
CA GLN A 78 -16.58 -10.21 -4.40
C GLN A 78 -16.95 -9.48 -5.69
N ALA A 79 -16.46 -8.25 -5.87
CA ALA A 79 -16.61 -7.47 -7.10
C ALA A 79 -15.55 -7.80 -8.18
N GLY A 80 -14.57 -8.65 -7.88
CA GLY A 80 -13.47 -9.03 -8.76
C GLY A 80 -12.42 -7.93 -9.00
N LEU A 81 -12.36 -6.93 -8.11
CA LEU A 81 -11.31 -5.90 -8.10
C LEU A 81 -10.04 -6.43 -7.40
N LYS A 82 -8.87 -5.90 -7.75
CA LYS A 82 -7.60 -6.10 -7.02
C LYS A 82 -7.31 -4.94 -6.08
N ILE A 83 -6.42 -5.14 -5.10
CA ILE A 83 -5.98 -4.08 -4.17
C ILE A 83 -4.46 -3.89 -4.26
N ILE A 84 -4.04 -2.63 -4.23
CA ILE A 84 -2.67 -2.18 -3.98
C ILE A 84 -2.66 -1.51 -2.61
N ILE A 85 -1.81 -2.01 -1.71
CA ILE A 85 -1.65 -1.45 -0.37
C ILE A 85 -0.50 -0.44 -0.40
N ASP A 86 -0.79 0.79 0.01
CA ASP A 86 0.09 1.94 -0.06
C ASP A 86 0.46 2.39 1.36
N HIS A 87 1.74 2.36 1.71
CA HIS A 87 2.21 3.11 2.87
C HIS A 87 2.13 4.59 2.53
N HIS A 88 1.29 5.33 3.24
CA HIS A 88 0.99 6.71 2.90
C HIS A 88 1.76 7.66 3.81
N PHE A 89 1.80 7.36 5.11
CA PHE A 89 2.42 8.21 6.12
C PHE A 89 2.90 7.41 7.33
N ASP A 90 3.75 8.01 8.16
CA ASP A 90 4.24 7.38 9.39
C ASP A 90 3.60 7.96 10.67
N ALA A 91 2.86 9.05 10.56
CA ALA A 91 2.09 9.64 11.66
C ALA A 91 0.58 9.58 11.42
N THR A 92 -0.22 10.05 12.38
CA THR A 92 -1.67 10.17 12.17
C THR A 92 -1.98 11.31 11.19
N PRO A 93 -2.71 11.08 10.07
CA PRO A 93 -3.12 12.13 9.16
C PRO A 93 -3.94 13.22 9.85
N SER A 94 -3.62 14.47 9.56
CA SER A 94 -4.33 15.63 10.11
C SER A 94 -4.14 16.85 9.21
N SER A 95 -4.98 17.88 9.39
CA SER A 95 -4.77 19.15 8.69
C SER A 95 -3.39 19.78 8.95
N ALA A 96 -2.74 19.46 10.08
CA ALA A 96 -1.42 19.97 10.43
C ALA A 96 -0.26 19.32 9.63
N ASN A 97 -0.45 18.11 9.06
CA ASN A 97 0.52 17.46 8.16
C ASN A 97 0.02 17.37 6.71
N GLY A 98 -1.02 18.11 6.35
CA GLY A 98 -1.60 18.00 5.01
C GLY A 98 -2.17 16.60 4.72
N PHE A 99 -2.69 15.92 5.75
CA PHE A 99 -3.28 14.59 5.67
C PHE A 99 -2.35 13.51 5.12
N GLY A 100 -1.06 13.59 5.46
CA GLY A 100 -0.10 12.55 5.12
C GLY A 100 0.28 12.46 3.64
N ALA A 101 -0.05 13.47 2.82
CA ALA A 101 0.21 13.45 1.38
C ALA A 101 1.71 13.30 1.01
N GLN A 102 2.61 13.81 1.85
CA GLN A 102 4.06 13.62 1.74
C GLN A 102 4.72 13.94 3.09
N GLN A 103 5.60 13.06 3.59
CA GLN A 103 6.43 13.37 4.76
C GLN A 103 7.35 14.57 4.49
N ALA A 104 7.31 15.56 5.37
CA ALA A 104 8.08 16.79 5.23
C ALA A 104 9.59 16.55 5.38
N ASN A 105 9.98 15.51 6.11
CA ASN A 105 11.37 15.07 6.24
C ASN A 105 11.88 14.37 4.95
N GLY A 106 10.99 14.05 4.00
CA GLY A 106 11.31 13.37 2.73
C GLY A 106 11.73 11.90 2.88
N LEU A 107 11.56 11.32 4.07
CA LEU A 107 11.88 9.94 4.39
C LEU A 107 10.60 9.12 4.56
N TRP A 108 10.77 7.82 4.83
CA TRP A 108 9.65 6.89 5.05
C TRP A 108 9.45 6.58 6.53
N TYR A 109 10.37 7.07 7.36
CA TYR A 109 10.45 6.89 8.79
C TYR A 109 11.17 8.09 9.41
N ASP A 110 10.85 8.38 10.66
CA ASP A 110 11.41 9.51 11.39
C ASP A 110 12.87 9.33 11.83
N SER A 111 13.30 8.11 12.17
CA SER A 111 14.65 7.88 12.72
C SER A 111 15.35 6.61 12.24
N GLY A 112 16.65 6.74 11.95
CA GLY A 112 17.49 5.68 11.38
C GLY A 112 18.66 6.26 10.56
N PRO A 113 19.45 5.42 9.87
CA PRO A 113 20.50 5.89 8.99
C PRO A 113 19.96 6.91 7.97
N GLY A 114 20.65 8.05 7.84
CA GLY A 114 20.28 9.12 6.91
C GLY A 114 19.19 10.08 7.40
N SER A 115 18.56 9.82 8.56
CA SER A 115 17.60 10.74 9.17
C SER A 115 18.27 11.76 10.10
N ASN A 116 17.64 12.94 10.23
CA ASN A 116 17.93 13.95 11.23
C ASN A 116 17.05 13.82 12.49
N GLY A 117 16.21 12.78 12.59
CA GLY A 117 15.29 12.54 13.70
C GLY A 117 14.01 13.38 13.67
N SER A 118 13.73 14.08 12.55
CA SER A 118 12.48 14.83 12.41
C SER A 118 11.30 13.91 12.10
N ASP A 119 10.14 14.24 12.68
CA ASP A 119 8.90 13.52 12.40
C ASP A 119 8.42 13.73 10.94
N GLY A 120 7.37 13.02 10.53
CA GLY A 120 6.67 13.25 9.25
C GLY A 120 6.17 14.70 9.05
N PHE A 121 6.13 15.53 10.10
CA PHE A 121 5.81 16.97 10.04
C PHE A 121 7.05 17.87 9.87
N GLY A 122 8.27 17.33 10.00
CA GLY A 122 9.53 18.07 9.96
C GLY A 122 10.00 18.58 11.33
N ASN A 123 9.38 18.18 12.44
CA ASN A 123 9.78 18.57 13.79
C ASN A 123 10.90 17.66 14.31
N THR A 124 12.05 18.24 14.64
CA THR A 124 13.27 17.52 15.08
C THR A 124 13.21 16.83 16.44
N LEU A 125 12.08 16.93 17.17
CA LEU A 125 11.90 16.34 18.50
C LEU A 125 10.66 15.43 18.61
N GLY A 126 10.04 15.08 17.48
CA GLY A 126 8.75 14.38 17.47
C GLY A 126 8.76 12.98 16.85
N GLY A 127 9.89 12.55 16.26
CA GLY A 127 9.95 11.32 15.50
C GLY A 127 9.77 10.06 16.34
N THR A 128 8.78 9.24 16.03
CA THR A 128 8.48 7.99 16.76
C THR A 128 8.62 6.74 15.92
N VAL A 129 8.52 6.84 14.59
CA VAL A 129 8.69 5.72 13.67
C VAL A 129 10.17 5.55 13.35
N THR A 130 10.76 4.47 13.83
CA THR A 130 12.12 4.09 13.47
C THR A 130 12.12 3.26 12.19
N GLN A 131 13.26 3.17 11.48
CA GLN A 131 13.43 2.24 10.35
C GLN A 131 13.04 0.79 10.73
N ALA A 132 13.33 0.38 11.97
CA ALA A 132 12.99 -0.96 12.45
C ALA A 132 11.48 -1.13 12.65
N ILE A 133 10.77 -0.09 13.10
CA ILE A 133 9.30 -0.09 13.21
C ILE A 133 8.69 -0.16 11.81
N PHE A 134 9.11 0.73 10.91
CA PHE A 134 8.65 0.76 9.52
C PHE A 134 8.80 -0.61 8.82
N LEU A 135 9.97 -1.26 8.95
CA LEU A 135 10.19 -2.59 8.39
C LEU A 135 9.29 -3.67 9.04
N ASN A 136 9.14 -3.61 10.35
CA ASN A 136 8.29 -4.54 11.09
C ASN A 136 6.81 -4.38 10.70
N ASP A 137 6.37 -3.15 10.45
CA ASP A 137 5.00 -2.84 10.09
C ASP A 137 4.68 -3.26 8.66
N TRP A 138 5.60 -3.05 7.70
CA TRP A 138 5.51 -3.69 6.39
C TRP A 138 5.42 -5.21 6.45
N THR A 139 6.18 -5.83 7.37
CA THR A 139 6.12 -7.28 7.57
C THR A 139 4.74 -7.71 8.09
N LYS A 140 4.12 -6.94 8.99
CA LYS A 140 2.74 -7.20 9.45
C LYS A 140 1.73 -7.06 8.32
N VAL A 141 1.85 -6.02 7.50
CA VAL A 141 1.00 -5.80 6.32
C VAL A 141 1.11 -7.01 5.39
N ALA A 142 2.32 -7.42 5.02
CA ALA A 142 2.53 -8.58 4.14
C ALA A 142 1.98 -9.88 4.74
N ALA A 143 2.21 -10.13 6.03
CA ALA A 143 1.72 -11.33 6.72
C ALA A 143 0.18 -11.40 6.80
N THR A 144 -0.49 -10.25 6.73
CA THR A 144 -1.95 -10.16 6.76
C THR A 144 -2.60 -10.71 5.48
N TYR A 145 -1.88 -10.67 4.36
CA TYR A 145 -2.40 -10.97 3.02
C TYR A 145 -1.61 -12.09 2.34
N PRO A 146 -1.69 -13.34 2.84
CA PRO A 146 -0.93 -14.46 2.29
C PRO A 146 -1.32 -14.79 0.84
N SER A 147 -0.58 -15.74 0.27
CA SER A 147 -0.42 -16.09 -1.16
C SER A 147 -1.68 -16.31 -2.04
N SER A 148 -2.87 -16.17 -1.47
CA SER A 148 -4.17 -16.36 -2.12
C SER A 148 -5.01 -15.08 -2.20
N SER A 149 -4.53 -13.97 -1.68
CA SER A 149 -5.34 -12.77 -1.47
C SER A 149 -5.28 -11.78 -2.66
N THR A 150 -6.36 -11.01 -2.76
CA THR A 150 -6.63 -9.96 -3.75
C THR A 150 -5.66 -8.76 -3.68
N ALA A 151 -4.79 -8.72 -2.67
CA ALA A 151 -3.89 -7.61 -2.38
C ALA A 151 -2.47 -7.86 -2.91
N THR A 152 -1.89 -6.83 -3.52
CA THR A 152 -0.49 -6.78 -3.92
C THR A 152 0.15 -5.63 -3.15
N ALA A 153 1.18 -5.89 -2.35
CA ALA A 153 1.92 -4.87 -1.62
C ALA A 153 3.02 -4.29 -2.53
N ASP A 154 3.31 -2.99 -2.40
CA ASP A 154 4.53 -2.38 -2.94
C ASP A 154 5.70 -2.73 -2.00
N PRO A 155 6.77 -3.42 -2.46
CA PRO A 155 7.90 -3.69 -1.59
C PRO A 155 8.71 -2.41 -1.32
N PRO A 156 9.29 -2.24 -0.11
CA PRO A 156 10.26 -1.18 0.12
C PRO A 156 11.44 -1.33 -0.85
N ALA A 157 11.85 -0.22 -1.48
CA ALA A 157 12.84 -0.22 -2.54
C ALA A 157 14.17 -0.85 -2.08
N PRO A 158 14.72 -1.85 -2.80
CA PRO A 158 16.05 -2.36 -2.50
C PRO A 158 17.14 -1.37 -2.94
N ASP A 159 18.19 -1.24 -2.13
CA ASP A 159 19.46 -0.59 -2.50
C ASP A 159 19.92 -1.10 -3.87
N ARG A 160 20.16 -0.16 -4.80
CA ARG A 160 20.47 -0.42 -6.20
C ARG A 160 21.88 -0.98 -6.35
N LYS A 161 22.06 -2.29 -6.22
CA LYS A 161 23.21 -3.02 -6.81
C LYS A 161 22.82 -4.41 -7.34
N GLY A 162 22.65 -4.51 -8.65
CA GLY A 162 22.57 -5.78 -9.39
C GLY A 162 21.28 -5.95 -10.19
N PRO A 163 21.26 -6.84 -11.22
CA PRO A 163 20.11 -7.00 -12.11
C PRO A 163 18.88 -7.43 -11.30
N GLY A 164 17.88 -6.56 -11.30
CA GLY A 164 16.73 -6.57 -10.43
C GLY A 164 15.96 -7.87 -10.48
N ARG A 165 16.01 -8.62 -9.38
CA ARG A 165 14.99 -9.58 -9.02
C ARG A 165 14.03 -8.83 -8.11
N CYS A 166 12.79 -8.61 -8.57
CA CYS A 166 11.69 -8.31 -7.65
C CYS A 166 11.64 -9.49 -6.66
N ALA A 167 11.94 -9.22 -5.40
CA ALA A 167 12.05 -10.22 -4.37
C ALA A 167 10.66 -10.76 -4.00
N THR A 168 10.31 -11.92 -4.53
CA THR A 168 9.35 -12.85 -3.94
C THR A 168 10.10 -13.86 -3.09
N THR A 169 9.91 -13.87 -1.77
CA THR A 169 10.24 -14.99 -0.85
C THR A 169 9.43 -14.75 0.45
N TRP A 170 8.58 -15.63 0.99
CA TRP A 170 8.47 -17.10 0.97
C TRP A 170 7.00 -17.55 0.97
#